data_AF-A0A2N6FYE9-F1
#
_entry.id   AF-A0A2N6FYE9-F1
#
_cell.length_a   1.000
_cell.length_b   1.000
_cell.length_c   1.000
_cell.angle_alpha   90.00
_cell.angle_beta   90.00
_cell.angle_gamma   90.00
#
_symmetry.space_group_name_H-M   'P 1'
#
loop_
_entity.id
_entity.type
_entity.pdbx_description
1 polymer ?
#
loop_
_entity_poly.entity_id
_entity_poly.type
_entity_poly.pdbx_seq_one_letter_code
_entity_poly.pdbx_strand_id
1 'polypeptide(L)'
;MNKLNPAYLLGLIVIIFIISSVSVSNQKEKYKNSIQAYESMKIKSKNFKEYKQTWFNKSEVRKKIDSIVRNSTFRKEKILKVEQSNIIKLKIESRNPRVLNKFLNRVLNEKIILKKLDVQKRSISMEIGI
;
A
#
# COMPACT_ATOMS: atom_id res chain seq x y z
N MET A 1 -27.30 -56.99 -39.99
CA MET A 1 -27.10 -56.01 -38.91
C MET A 1 -25.66 -56.14 -38.43
N ASN A 2 -24.80 -55.14 -38.70
CA ASN A 2 -23.39 -55.19 -38.31
C ASN A 2 -23.27 -55.09 -36.78
N LYS A 3 -22.72 -56.12 -36.15
CA LYS A 3 -22.42 -56.10 -34.71
C LYS A 3 -21.32 -55.08 -34.46
N LEU A 4 -21.57 -54.15 -33.54
CA LEU A 4 -20.55 -53.18 -33.11
C LEU A 4 -19.34 -53.93 -32.55
N ASN A 5 -18.14 -53.60 -33.00
CA ASN A 5 -16.93 -54.24 -32.48
C ASN A 5 -16.65 -53.71 -31.06
N PRO A 6 -16.61 -54.59 -30.04
CA PRO A 6 -16.37 -54.20 -28.64
C PRO A 6 -15.09 -53.40 -28.42
N ALA A 7 -14.06 -53.60 -29.26
CA ALA A 7 -12.80 -52.87 -29.17
C ALA A 7 -12.95 -51.36 -29.46
N TYR A 8 -13.81 -50.97 -30.41
CA TYR A 8 -14.07 -49.55 -30.68
C TYR A 8 -14.83 -48.88 -29.53
N LEU A 9 -15.72 -49.62 -28.87
CA LEU A 9 -16.46 -49.13 -27.71
C LEU A 9 -15.51 -48.88 -26.52
N LEU A 10 -14.58 -49.80 -26.28
CA LEU A 10 -13.53 -49.65 -25.26
C LEU A 10 -12.60 -48.47 -25.56
N GLY A 11 -12.17 -48.31 -26.81
CA GLY A 11 -11.35 -47.17 -27.24
C GLY A 11 -12.05 -45.83 -26.98
N LEU A 12 -13.34 -45.74 -27.29
CA LEU A 12 -14.15 -44.54 -27.03
C LEU A 12 -14.21 -44.20 -25.54
N ILE A 13 -14.43 -45.20 -24.67
CA ILE A 13 -14.48 -45.01 -23.21
C ILE A 13 -13.15 -44.48 -22.68
N VAL A 14 -12.02 -45.04 -23.15
CA VAL A 14 -10.68 -44.58 -22.74
C VAL A 14 -10.44 -43.13 -23.17
N ILE A 15 -10.83 -42.76 -24.39
CA ILE A 15 -10.68 -41.38 -24.88
C ILE A 15 -11.53 -40.41 -24.04
N ILE A 16 -12.79 -40.75 -23.77
CA ILE A 16 -13.67 -39.94 -22.92
C ILE A 16 -13.09 -39.79 -21.52
N PHE A 17 -12.52 -40.87 -20.96
CA PHE A 17 -11.88 -40.85 -19.65
C PHE A 17 -10.68 -39.90 -19.62
N ILE A 18 -9.77 -40.00 -20.59
CA ILE A 18 -8.59 -39.13 -20.71
C ILE A 18 -9.01 -37.65 -20.81
N ILE A 19 -9.96 -37.33 -21.70
CA ILE A 19 -10.45 -35.95 -21.88
C ILE A 19 -11.05 -35.42 -20.56
N SER A 20 -11.82 -36.25 -19.87
CA SER A 20 -12.44 -35.88 -18.59
C SER A 20 -11.39 -35.62 -17.52
N SER A 21 -10.38 -36.49 -17.39
CA SER A 21 -9.29 -36.32 -16.43
C SER A 21 -8.47 -35.04 -16.70
N VAL A 22 -8.15 -34.74 -17.97
CA VAL A 22 -7.44 -33.51 -18.34
C VAL A 22 -8.29 -32.27 -18.02
N SER A 23 -9.57 -32.29 -18.37
CA SER A 23 -10.49 -31.17 -18.09
C SER A 23 -10.60 -30.88 -16.60
N VAL A 24 -10.75 -31.92 -15.77
CA VAL A 24 -10.81 -31.79 -14.31
C VAL A 24 -9.49 -31.25 -13.75
N SER A 25 -8.34 -31.70 -14.27
CA SER A 25 -7.03 -31.19 -13.85
C SER A 25 -6.90 -29.69 -14.12
N ASN A 26 -7.26 -29.26 -15.34
CA ASN A 26 -7.21 -27.85 -15.73
C ASN A 26 -8.13 -26.98 -14.87
N GLN A 27 -9.33 -27.46 -14.52
CA GLN A 27 -10.24 -26.74 -13.64
C GLN A 27 -9.71 -26.63 -12.21
N LYS A 28 -9.07 -27.69 -11.69
CA LYS A 28 -8.40 -27.64 -10.37
C LYS A 28 -7.29 -26.58 -10.34
N GLU A 29 -6.50 -26.48 -11.42
CA GLU A 29 -5.45 -25.46 -11.52
C GLU A 29 -6.04 -24.04 -11.59
N LYS A 30 -7.04 -23.82 -12.44
CA LYS A 30 -7.76 -22.52 -12.52
C LYS A 30 -8.36 -22.12 -11.17
N TYR A 31 -8.92 -23.06 -10.43
CA TYR A 31 -9.47 -22.83 -9.11
C TYR A 31 -8.39 -22.41 -8.10
N LYS A 32 -7.25 -23.12 -8.08
CA LYS A 32 -6.10 -22.74 -7.24
C LYS A 32 -5.59 -21.32 -7.55
N ASN A 33 -5.44 -21.00 -8.83
CA ASN A 33 -5.00 -19.67 -9.27
C ASN A 33 -6.02 -18.59 -8.88
N SER A 34 -7.32 -18.89 -8.96
CA SER A 34 -8.38 -17.95 -8.54
C SER A 34 -8.37 -17.70 -7.03
N ILE A 35 -8.14 -18.73 -6.21
CA ILE A 35 -7.98 -18.56 -4.76
C ILE A 35 -6.77 -17.68 -4.44
N GLN A 36 -5.62 -17.93 -5.08
CA GLN A 36 -4.43 -17.11 -4.88
C GLN A 36 -4.66 -15.66 -5.28
N ALA A 37 -5.32 -15.42 -6.42
CA ALA A 37 -5.69 -14.09 -6.87
C ALA A 37 -6.62 -13.41 -5.86
N TYR A 38 -7.64 -14.11 -5.36
CA TYR A 38 -8.57 -13.61 -4.35
C TYR A 38 -7.86 -13.23 -3.04
N GLU A 39 -7.02 -14.09 -2.49
CA GLU A 39 -6.28 -13.80 -1.27
C GLU A 39 -5.34 -12.59 -1.46
N SER A 40 -4.67 -12.51 -2.61
CA SER A 40 -3.83 -11.34 -2.93
C SER A 40 -4.65 -10.05 -3.01
N MET A 41 -5.85 -10.10 -3.60
CA MET A 41 -6.77 -8.96 -3.71
C MET A 41 -7.31 -8.55 -2.35
N LYS A 42 -7.64 -9.52 -1.50
CA LYS A 42 -8.11 -9.31 -0.13
C LYS A 42 -7.04 -8.59 0.72
N ILE A 43 -5.78 -9.02 0.63
CA ILE A 43 -4.66 -8.34 1.30
C ILE A 43 -4.50 -6.91 0.78
N LYS A 44 -4.46 -6.73 -0.56
CA LYS A 44 -4.35 -5.39 -1.18
C LYS A 44 -5.50 -4.47 -0.75
N SER A 45 -6.72 -4.99 -0.70
CA SER A 45 -7.92 -4.23 -0.30
C SER A 45 -7.87 -3.84 1.18
N LYS A 46 -7.42 -4.73 2.05
CA LYS A 46 -7.22 -4.44 3.47
C LYS A 46 -6.18 -3.33 3.65
N ASN A 47 -5.02 -3.44 2.99
CA ASN A 47 -3.97 -2.43 3.05
C ASN A 47 -4.48 -1.08 2.53
N PHE A 48 -5.22 -1.06 1.42
CA PHE A 48 -5.84 0.17 0.91
C PHE A 48 -6.82 0.80 1.90
N LYS A 49 -7.66 -0.01 2.56
CA LYS A 49 -8.59 0.48 3.59
C LYS A 49 -7.83 1.10 4.77
N GLU A 50 -6.74 0.47 5.21
CA GLU A 50 -5.88 1.01 6.27
C GLU A 50 -5.24 2.35 5.84
N TYR A 51 -4.64 2.42 4.64
CA TYR A 51 -4.09 3.68 4.11
C TYR A 51 -5.14 4.78 4.03
N LYS A 52 -6.35 4.46 3.55
CA LYS A 52 -7.45 5.41 3.49
C LYS A 52 -7.86 5.91 4.88
N GLN A 53 -7.94 5.03 5.87
CA GLN A 53 -8.28 5.44 7.24
C GLN A 53 -7.18 6.30 7.87
N THR A 54 -5.91 5.99 7.64
CA THR A 54 -4.78 6.73 8.24
C THR A 54 -4.49 8.06 7.54
N TRP A 55 -4.59 8.12 6.20
CA TRP A 55 -4.22 9.31 5.42
C TRP A 55 -5.30 10.40 5.41
N PHE A 56 -6.58 10.03 5.52
CA PHE A 56 -7.70 10.97 5.50
C PHE A 56 -8.24 11.32 6.89
N ASN A 57 -7.66 10.77 7.98
CA ASN A 57 -8.04 11.14 9.33
C ASN A 57 -7.33 12.42 9.78
N LYS A 58 -8.05 13.54 9.66
CA LYS A 58 -7.52 14.87 10.00
C LYS A 58 -6.98 14.99 11.43
N SER A 59 -7.65 14.34 12.39
CA SER A 59 -7.25 14.38 13.80
C SER A 59 -5.95 13.63 14.03
N GLU A 60 -5.79 12.47 13.40
CA GLU A 60 -4.58 11.65 13.54
C GLU A 60 -3.36 12.31 12.89
N VAL A 61 -3.54 12.89 11.69
CA VAL A 61 -2.47 13.64 11.01
C VAL A 61 -2.01 14.82 11.87
N ARG A 62 -2.95 15.60 12.44
CA ARG A 62 -2.61 16.71 13.35
C ARG A 62 -1.80 16.24 14.56
N LYS A 63 -2.21 15.14 15.21
CA LYS A 63 -1.48 14.57 16.36
C LYS A 63 -0.06 14.15 16.00
N LYS A 64 0.14 13.52 14.83
CA LYS A 64 1.48 13.13 14.35
C LYS A 64 2.36 14.35 14.12
N ILE A 65 1.82 15.38 13.47
CA ILE A 65 2.54 16.63 13.24
C ILE A 65 2.88 17.33 14.55
N ASP A 66 1.94 17.43 15.48
CA ASP A 66 2.20 18.03 16.80
C ASP A 66 3.28 17.27 17.58
N SER A 67 3.30 15.93 17.49
CA SER A 67 4.34 15.10 18.08
C SER A 67 5.73 15.36 17.47
N ILE A 68 5.81 15.56 16.13
CA ILE A 68 7.05 15.93 15.45
C ILE A 68 7.52 17.30 15.91
N VAL A 69 6.64 18.31 15.89
CA VAL A 69 6.99 19.69 16.22
C VAL A 69 7.40 19.84 17.68
N ARG A 70 6.70 19.17 18.61
CA ARG A 70 7.00 19.22 20.05
C ARG A 70 8.17 18.36 20.47
N ASN A 71 8.84 17.68 19.54
CA ASN A 71 9.93 16.80 19.90
C ASN A 71 11.10 17.58 20.52
N SER A 72 11.64 17.08 21.64
CA SER A 72 12.74 17.70 22.37
C SER A 72 14.00 17.94 21.51
N THR A 73 14.21 17.12 20.48
CA THR A 73 15.31 17.27 19.51
C THR A 73 15.28 18.61 18.78
N PHE A 74 14.10 19.20 18.59
CA PHE A 74 13.91 20.43 17.82
C PHE A 74 13.55 21.65 18.68
N ARG A 75 13.58 21.52 20.01
CA ARG A 75 13.12 22.58 20.94
C ARG A 75 13.86 23.91 20.78
N LYS A 76 15.09 23.89 20.26
CA LYS A 76 15.94 25.07 20.02
C LYS A 76 15.78 25.64 18.61
N GLU A 77 15.07 24.96 17.72
CA GLU A 77 14.91 25.37 16.32
C GLU A 77 13.59 26.11 16.12
N LYS A 78 13.56 27.01 15.14
CA LYS A 78 12.34 27.71 14.76
C LYS A 78 11.53 26.82 13.81
N ILE A 79 10.41 26.30 14.29
CA ILE A 79 9.44 25.56 13.48
C ILE A 79 8.19 26.42 13.31
N LEU A 80 7.88 26.78 12.06
CA LEU A 80 6.64 27.42 11.68
C LEU A 80 5.64 26.36 11.22
N LYS A 81 4.45 26.38 11.82
CA LYS A 81 3.32 25.53 11.46
C LYS A 81 2.14 26.43 11.09
N VAL A 82 1.60 26.26 9.89
CA VAL A 82 0.40 26.97 9.43
C VAL A 82 -0.63 25.93 8.98
N GLU A 83 -1.80 25.92 9.61
CA GLU A 83 -2.90 25.04 9.21
C GLU A 83 -3.84 25.75 8.25
N GLN A 84 -4.17 25.09 7.15
CA GLN A 84 -5.22 25.44 6.20
C GLN A 84 -6.26 24.31 6.15
N SER A 85 -7.40 24.52 5.48
CA SER A 85 -8.55 23.60 5.48
C SER A 85 -8.21 22.14 5.13
N ASN A 86 -7.27 21.92 4.18
CA ASN A 86 -6.86 20.60 3.68
C ASN A 86 -5.33 20.40 3.61
N ILE A 87 -4.56 21.33 4.20
CA ILE A 87 -3.09 21.32 4.14
C ILE A 87 -2.50 21.82 5.47
N ILE A 88 -1.47 21.16 5.99
CA ILE A 88 -0.57 21.71 7.02
C ILE A 88 0.74 22.09 6.35
N LYS A 89 1.11 23.37 6.43
CA LYS A 89 2.43 23.84 6.01
C LYS A 89 3.37 23.83 7.21
N LEU A 90 4.48 23.12 7.08
CA LEU A 90 5.55 23.07 8.06
C LEU A 90 6.82 23.65 7.47
N LYS A 91 7.51 24.49 8.22
CA LYS A 91 8.85 24.97 7.88
C LYS A 91 9.74 24.90 9.11
N ILE A 92 10.88 24.23 9.00
CA ILE A 92 11.94 24.27 10.01
C ILE A 92 13.13 25.04 9.43
N GLU A 93 13.72 25.91 10.25
CA GLU A 93 14.96 26.61 9.93
C GLU A 93 16.03 26.22 10.94
N SER A 94 17.18 25.76 10.45
CA SER A 94 18.31 25.39 11.31
C SER A 94 19.64 25.64 10.61
N ARG A 95 20.63 26.04 11.40
CA ARG A 95 22.04 26.12 10.95
C ARG A 95 22.73 24.75 10.99
N ASN A 96 22.16 23.79 11.72
CA ASN A 96 22.73 22.47 11.89
C ASN A 96 22.10 21.47 10.89
N PRO A 97 22.83 21.01 9.86
CA PRO A 97 22.29 20.08 8.87
C PRO A 97 21.87 18.74 9.46
N ARG A 98 22.47 18.31 10.59
CA ARG A 98 22.06 17.07 11.28
C ARG A 98 20.66 17.17 11.85
N VAL A 99 20.25 18.36 12.29
CA VAL A 99 18.91 18.59 12.84
C VAL A 99 17.87 18.58 11.71
N LEU A 100 18.19 19.21 10.58
CA LEU A 100 17.35 19.16 9.37
C LEU A 100 17.16 17.72 8.88
N ASN A 101 18.22 16.91 8.82
CA ASN A 101 18.12 15.50 8.44
C ASN A 101 17.27 14.70 9.43
N LYS A 102 17.43 14.90 10.74
CA LYS A 102 16.60 14.24 11.76
C LYS A 102 15.13 14.63 11.63
N PHE A 103 14.85 15.90 11.34
CA PHE A 103 13.49 16.38 11.11
C PHE A 103 12.88 15.71 9.87
N LEU A 104 13.59 15.72 8.75
CA LEU A 104 13.14 15.09 7.51
C LEU A 104 12.87 13.60 7.69
N ASN A 105 13.82 12.86 8.28
CA ASN A 105 13.65 11.43 8.53
C ASN A 105 12.45 11.14 9.42
N ARG A 106 12.21 11.97 10.44
CA ARG A 106 11.07 11.78 11.34
C ARG A 106 9.74 12.00 10.62
N VAL A 107 9.65 13.02 9.78
CA VAL A 107 8.47 13.29 8.94
C VAL A 107 8.23 12.15 7.95
N LEU A 108 9.26 11.71 7.24
CA LEU A 108 9.14 10.70 6.18
C LEU A 108 8.82 9.30 6.72
N ASN A 109 9.14 9.03 7.99
CA ASN A 109 8.77 7.79 8.66
C ASN A 109 7.30 7.75 9.11
N GLU A 110 6.59 8.89 9.11
CA GLU A 110 5.18 8.93 9.45
C GLU A 110 4.30 8.56 8.25
N LYS A 111 3.19 7.86 8.50
CA LYS A 111 2.17 7.56 7.49
C LYS A 111 1.31 8.79 7.19
N ILE A 112 1.86 9.78 6.49
CA ILE A 112 1.20 11.04 6.10
C ILE A 112 1.35 11.32 4.59
N ILE A 113 0.42 12.07 3.99
CA ILE A 113 0.52 12.49 2.59
C ILE A 113 1.38 13.74 2.50
N LEU A 114 2.56 13.64 1.90
CA LEU A 114 3.41 14.77 1.56
C LEU A 114 3.02 15.30 0.17
N LYS A 115 2.46 16.51 0.11
CA LYS A 115 2.06 17.16 -1.15
C LYS A 115 3.23 17.89 -1.81
N LYS A 116 4.06 18.54 -0.99
CA LYS A 116 5.23 19.29 -1.46
C LYS A 116 6.35 19.19 -0.43
N LEU A 117 7.57 19.10 -0.93
CA LEU A 117 8.79 19.12 -0.13
C LEU A 117 9.81 20.02 -0.83
N ASP A 118 10.32 20.99 -0.10
CA ASP A 118 11.41 21.86 -0.52
C ASP A 118 12.52 21.77 0.54
N VAL A 119 13.72 21.37 0.10
CA VAL A 119 14.88 21.18 0.94
C VAL A 119 15.95 22.17 0.51
N GLN A 120 16.26 23.09 1.42
CA GLN A 120 17.28 24.11 1.24
C GLN A 120 18.41 23.91 2.25
N LYS A 121 19.57 24.53 2.00
CA LYS A 121 20.77 24.39 2.85
C LYS A 121 20.53 24.68 4.34
N ARG A 122 19.56 25.54 4.67
CA ARG A 122 19.26 25.98 6.04
C ARG A 122 17.78 25.86 6.42
N SER A 123 16.95 25.31 5.55
CA SER A 123 15.52 25.17 5.82
C SER A 123 14.91 23.98 5.12
N ILE A 124 13.87 23.41 5.71
CA ILE A 124 13.01 22.42 5.07
C ILE A 124 11.59 22.94 5.16
N SER A 125 10.92 23.06 4.03
CA SER A 125 9.52 23.46 3.92
C SER A 125 8.72 22.33 3.30
N MET A 126 7.53 22.08 3.82
CA MET A 126 6.72 20.94 3.40
C MET A 126 5.24 21.20 3.59
N GLU A 127 4.46 20.67 2.67
CA GLU A 127 3.00 20.73 2.67
C GLU A 127 2.45 19.32 2.86
N ILE A 128 1.67 19.13 3.92
CA ILE A 128 1.08 17.84 4.30
C ILE A 128 -0.41 17.89 4.02
N GLY A 129 -0.93 16.89 3.32
CA GLY A 129 -2.36 16.76 3.06
C GLY A 129 -3.13 16.32 4.31
N ILE A 130 -4.32 16.91 4.50
CA ILE A 130 -5.31 16.52 5.50
C ILE A 130 -6.67 16.29 4.83
#